data_AF-A0A838KIS7-F1
#
_entry.id   AF-A0A838KIS7-F1
#
_cell.length_a   1.000
_cell.length_b   1.000
_cell.length_c   1.000
_cell.angle_alpha   90.00
_cell.angle_beta   90.00
_cell.angle_gamma   90.00
#
_symmetry.space_group_name_H-M   'P 1'
#
loop_
_entity.id
_entity.type
_entity.pdbx_description
1 polymer ?
#
loop_
_entity_poly.entity_id
_entity_poly.type
_entity_poly.pdbx_seq_one_letter_code
_entity_poly.pdbx_strand_id
1 'polypeptide(L)'
;MSRRISPASSSECSQPGHHGGVSTLGPSESPAGLTGRLLVATPALVEGTFERSVVLLLDHDEAGALGVVVNRPTPVDVSEVLPSWQPYASEPGVLFQGGPVALDSALGL
;
A
#
# COMPACT_ATOMS: atom_id res chain seq x y z
N MET A 1 -25.12 -45.11 2.77
CA MET A 1 -24.77 -45.34 1.36
C MET A 1 -24.27 -44.01 0.77
N SER A 2 -22.97 -43.72 0.84
CA SER A 2 -22.38 -42.53 0.19
C SER A 2 -21.15 -42.96 -0.59
N ARG A 3 -21.24 -42.84 -1.92
CA ARG A 3 -20.18 -43.23 -2.87
C ARG A 3 -19.13 -42.12 -2.94
N ARG A 4 -17.88 -42.55 -2.81
CA ARG A 4 -16.64 -41.80 -3.06
C ARG A 4 -16.42 -41.77 -4.59
N ILE A 5 -16.13 -40.61 -5.16
CA ILE A 5 -15.68 -40.49 -6.56
C ILE A 5 -14.17 -40.25 -6.57
N SER A 6 -13.44 -41.23 -7.12
CA SER A 6 -12.05 -41.12 -7.54
C SER A 6 -12.02 -40.79 -9.04
N PRO A 7 -11.04 -40.03 -9.52
CA PRO A 7 -10.48 -40.25 -10.84
C PRO A 7 -9.10 -40.90 -10.70
N ALA A 8 -8.85 -41.93 -11.52
CA ALA A 8 -7.55 -42.56 -11.68
C ALA A 8 -7.15 -42.55 -13.16
N SER A 9 -5.89 -42.19 -13.40
CA SER A 9 -4.99 -42.61 -14.51
C SER A 9 -5.37 -42.15 -15.93
N SER A 10 -4.48 -41.76 -16.86
CA SER A 10 -3.03 -41.90 -17.08
C SER A 10 -2.64 -40.78 -18.09
N SER A 11 -1.42 -40.34 -18.40
CA SER A 11 -0.14 -41.04 -18.61
C SER A 11 1.00 -40.00 -18.71
N GLU A 12 2.18 -40.44 -18.33
CA GLU A 12 3.47 -39.74 -18.41
C GLU A 12 3.97 -39.52 -19.86
N CYS A 13 4.76 -38.46 -20.07
CA CYS A 13 5.75 -38.37 -21.15
C CYS A 13 7.08 -37.90 -20.55
N SER A 14 8.03 -38.84 -20.44
CA SER A 14 9.49 -38.62 -20.28
C SER A 14 10.03 -37.85 -21.51
N GLN A 15 11.09 -37.01 -21.52
CA GLN A 15 12.38 -37.03 -20.81
C GLN A 15 13.21 -35.74 -21.13
N PRO A 16 14.54 -35.62 -20.84
CA PRO A 16 15.13 -34.57 -20.00
C PRO A 16 15.88 -33.43 -20.73
N GLY A 17 16.21 -32.36 -20.01
CA GLY A 17 17.15 -31.31 -20.45
C GLY A 17 17.75 -30.54 -19.28
N HIS A 18 19.04 -30.75 -19.04
CA HIS A 18 19.91 -29.98 -18.14
C HIS A 18 20.03 -28.55 -18.64
N HIS A 19 19.67 -27.52 -17.86
CA HIS A 19 20.39 -26.23 -17.78
C HIS A 19 20.06 -25.57 -16.44
N GLY A 20 21.09 -25.27 -15.65
CA GLY A 20 20.96 -24.51 -14.41
C GLY A 20 20.40 -23.13 -14.69
N GLY A 21 19.16 -22.91 -14.27
CA GLY A 21 18.55 -21.58 -14.22
C GLY A 21 18.78 -20.99 -12.84
N VAL A 22 19.57 -19.92 -12.78
CA VAL A 22 19.52 -18.96 -11.68
C VAL A 22 18.05 -18.60 -11.46
N SER A 23 17.51 -18.94 -10.28
CA SER A 23 16.25 -18.37 -9.82
C SER A 23 16.49 -16.88 -9.57
N THR A 24 16.41 -16.09 -10.63
CA THR A 24 16.09 -14.68 -10.49
C THR A 24 14.74 -14.67 -9.79
N LEU A 25 14.71 -14.29 -8.50
CA LEU A 25 13.48 -13.82 -7.89
C LEU A 25 13.09 -12.57 -8.66
N GLY A 26 12.38 -12.77 -9.77
CA GLY A 26 11.56 -11.72 -10.35
C GLY A 26 10.60 -11.25 -9.26
N PRO A 27 10.23 -9.96 -9.23
CA PRO A 27 9.21 -9.50 -8.30
C PRO A 27 8.01 -10.41 -8.52
N SER A 28 7.64 -11.15 -7.48
CA SER A 28 6.41 -11.91 -7.45
C SER A 28 5.29 -10.95 -7.85
N GLU A 29 4.72 -11.13 -9.04
CA GLU A 29 3.45 -10.53 -9.44
C GLU A 29 2.36 -11.14 -8.55
N SER A 30 2.35 -10.72 -7.29
CA SER A 30 1.18 -10.69 -6.44
C SER A 30 0.15 -9.81 -7.15
N PRO A 31 -1.16 -10.13 -7.09
CA PRO A 31 -2.18 -9.38 -7.84
C PRO A 31 -1.96 -7.88 -7.61
N ALA A 32 -1.74 -7.14 -8.70
CA ALA A 32 -1.16 -5.80 -8.72
C ALA A 32 -1.55 -4.95 -7.50
N GLY A 33 -0.68 -4.93 -6.49
CA GLY A 33 -0.92 -4.21 -5.25
C GLY A 33 -1.23 -2.75 -5.52
N LEU A 34 -2.07 -2.15 -4.68
CA LEU A 34 -2.45 -0.75 -4.80
C LEU A 34 -1.41 0.18 -4.15
N THR A 35 -0.33 -0.36 -3.59
CA THR A 35 0.80 0.40 -3.05
C THR A 35 1.36 1.39 -4.06
N GLY A 36 1.63 2.61 -3.61
CA GLY A 36 2.07 3.72 -4.44
C GLY A 36 0.95 4.40 -5.24
N ARG A 37 -0.31 3.96 -5.13
CA ARG A 37 -1.46 4.61 -5.78
C ARG A 37 -2.15 5.61 -4.84
N LEU A 38 -2.82 6.57 -5.47
CA LEU A 38 -3.66 7.55 -4.80
C LEU A 38 -5.13 7.13 -4.87
N LEU A 39 -5.80 7.11 -3.73
CA LEU A 39 -7.25 6.99 -3.62
C LEU A 39 -7.84 8.39 -3.50
N VAL A 40 -8.76 8.73 -4.39
CA VAL A 40 -9.41 10.04 -4.41
C VAL A 40 -10.85 9.87 -3.94
N ALA A 41 -11.22 10.57 -2.87
CA ALA A 41 -12.58 10.54 -2.35
C ALA A 41 -13.57 11.08 -3.40
N THR A 42 -14.66 10.35 -3.61
CA THR A 42 -15.72 10.79 -4.51
C THR A 42 -16.53 11.92 -3.86
N PRO A 43 -17.17 12.81 -4.64
CA PRO A 43 -18.00 13.89 -4.10
C PRO A 43 -19.21 13.42 -3.27
N ALA A 44 -19.63 12.16 -3.42
CA ALA A 44 -20.71 11.56 -2.64
C ALA A 44 -20.30 11.27 -1.19
N LEU A 45 -19.01 11.19 -0.89
CA LEU A 45 -18.49 11.05 0.46
C LEU A 45 -18.43 12.43 1.12
N VAL A 46 -19.55 12.81 1.74
CA VAL A 46 -19.79 14.15 2.28
C VAL A 46 -19.46 14.31 3.76
N GLU A 47 -19.12 13.21 4.44
CA GLU A 47 -18.88 13.22 5.89
C GLU A 47 -17.77 12.24 6.31
N GLY A 48 -17.17 12.54 7.46
CA GLY A 48 -16.14 11.70 8.09
C GLY A 48 -14.71 12.04 7.66
N THR A 49 -13.78 11.21 8.14
CA THR A 49 -12.34 11.47 8.02
C THR A 49 -11.84 11.53 6.58
N PHE A 50 -12.54 10.97 5.59
CA PHE A 50 -12.07 10.90 4.21
C PHE A 50 -12.84 11.81 3.24
N GLU A 51 -13.68 12.71 3.75
CA GLU A 51 -14.35 13.71 2.91
C GLU A 51 -13.31 14.54 2.13
N ARG A 52 -13.43 14.60 0.80
CA ARG A 52 -12.51 15.33 -0.09
C ARG A 52 -11.03 14.98 0.11
N SER A 53 -10.71 13.79 0.65
CA SER A 53 -9.32 13.39 0.88
C SER A 53 -8.69 12.76 -0.36
N VAL A 54 -7.39 12.97 -0.51
CA VAL A 54 -6.52 12.17 -1.37
C VAL A 54 -5.61 11.35 -0.45
N VAL A 55 -5.68 10.03 -0.56
CA VAL A 55 -4.92 9.09 0.28
C VAL A 55 -3.86 8.39 -0.55
N LEU A 56 -2.60 8.46 -0.14
CA LEU A 56 -1.52 7.64 -0.70
C LEU A 56 -1.48 6.29 0.03
N LEU A 57 -1.56 5.20 -0.72
CA LEU A 57 -1.36 3.86 -0.19
C LEU A 57 0.13 3.54 -0.07
N LEU A 58 0.60 3.35 1.16
CA LEU A 58 1.98 3.02 1.49
C LEU A 58 2.22 1.51 1.49
N ASP A 59 1.19 0.75 1.84
CA ASP A 59 1.21 -0.71 1.80
C ASP A 59 -0.20 -1.26 1.57
N HIS A 60 -0.29 -2.39 0.88
CA HIS A 60 -1.55 -3.09 0.65
C HIS A 60 -1.30 -4.57 0.37
N ASP A 61 -1.82 -5.41 1.25
CA ASP A 61 -1.75 -6.87 1.14
C ASP A 61 -3.09 -7.52 1.57
N GLU A 62 -3.09 -8.83 1.76
CA GLU A 62 -4.28 -9.56 2.23
C GLU A 62 -4.67 -9.24 3.68
N ALA A 63 -3.75 -8.72 4.50
CA ALA A 63 -4.01 -8.34 5.88
C ALA A 63 -4.65 -6.95 5.97
N GLY A 64 -4.41 -6.07 5.00
CA GLY A 64 -5.10 -4.80 4.90
C GLY A 64 -4.38 -3.78 4.03
N ALA A 65 -4.55 -2.51 4.39
CA ALA A 65 -3.93 -1.40 3.70
C ALA A 65 -3.49 -0.33 4.70
N LEU A 66 -2.31 0.23 4.47
CA LEU A 66 -1.81 1.41 5.15
C LEU A 66 -1.80 2.57 4.16
N GLY A 67 -2.38 3.70 4.57
CA GLY A 67 -2.35 4.90 3.75
C GLY A 67 -2.39 6.17 4.58
N VAL A 68 -1.95 7.27 3.94
CA VAL A 68 -1.88 8.59 4.55
C VAL A 68 -2.56 9.63 3.66
N VAL A 69 -3.30 10.55 4.27
CA VAL A 69 -3.92 11.69 3.60
C VAL A 69 -2.85 12.74 3.29
N VAL A 70 -2.75 13.13 2.01
CA VAL A 70 -1.69 14.04 1.54
C VAL A 70 -2.18 15.46 1.20
N ASN A 71 -3.49 15.71 1.29
CA ASN A 71 -4.09 16.98 0.86
C ASN A 71 -4.74 17.78 2.00
N ARG A 72 -4.34 17.52 3.25
CA ARG A 72 -4.85 18.22 4.43
C ARG A 72 -3.73 18.88 5.21
N PRO A 73 -3.25 20.05 4.75
CA PRO A 73 -2.29 20.83 5.51
C PRO A 73 -2.93 21.29 6.83
N THR A 74 -2.12 21.33 7.87
CA THR A 74 -2.46 21.90 9.16
C THR A 74 -1.82 23.29 9.28
N PRO A 75 -2.22 24.12 10.26
CA PRO A 75 -1.55 25.39 10.51
C PRO A 75 -0.23 25.25 11.29
N VAL A 76 0.24 24.03 11.56
CA VAL A 76 1.44 23.77 12.37
C VAL A 76 2.66 23.63 11.47
N ASP A 77 3.68 24.46 11.70
CA ASP A 77 4.93 24.39 10.94
C ASP A 77 5.75 23.14 11.30
N VAL A 78 6.43 22.55 10.32
CA VAL A 78 7.34 21.41 10.55
C VAL A 78 8.43 21.76 11.56
N SER A 79 8.91 23.02 11.54
CA SER A 79 9.96 23.48 12.44
C SER A 79 9.55 23.50 13.92
N GLU A 80 8.26 23.65 14.23
CA GLU A 80 7.75 23.68 15.60
C GLU A 80 7.78 22.31 16.28
N VAL A 81 7.58 21.24 15.49
CA VAL A 81 7.47 19.86 16.00
C VAL A 81 8.71 19.03 15.68
N LEU A 82 9.26 19.19 14.48
CA LEU A 82 10.38 18.42 13.93
C LEU A 82 11.43 19.37 13.32
N PRO A 83 12.13 20.17 14.15
CA PRO A 83 13.06 21.19 13.67
C PRO A 83 14.19 20.63 12.79
N SER A 84 14.64 19.40 13.06
CA SER A 84 15.66 18.73 12.24
C SER A 84 15.18 18.32 10.85
N TRP A 85 13.87 18.27 10.62
CA TRP A 85 13.28 17.89 9.33
C TRP A 85 12.97 19.10 8.45
N GLN A 86 12.96 20.32 9.01
CA GLN A 86 12.70 21.55 8.29
C GLN A 86 13.50 21.69 6.97
N PRO A 87 14.81 21.36 6.90
CA PRO A 87 15.57 21.51 5.65
C PRO A 87 15.13 20.57 4.52
N TYR A 88 14.35 19.53 4.84
CA TYR A 88 13.86 18.53 3.88
C TYR A 88 12.37 18.72 3.56
N ALA A 89 11.68 19.60 4.28
CA ALA A 89 10.27 19.88 4.04
C ALA A 89 10.07 20.64 2.73
N SER A 90 9.14 20.17 1.90
CA SER A 90 8.70 20.93 0.73
C SER A 90 7.75 22.05 1.13
N GLU A 91 7.70 23.12 0.35
CA GLU A 91 6.75 24.22 0.58
C GLU A 91 5.31 23.78 0.24
N PRO A 92 4.30 24.13 1.07
CA PRO A 92 4.43 24.83 2.35
C PRO A 92 5.00 23.91 3.44
N GLY A 93 5.98 24.40 4.20
CA GLY A 93 6.69 23.67 5.26
C GLY A 93 5.87 23.38 6.53
N VAL A 94 4.62 22.92 6.35
CA VAL A 94 3.66 22.62 7.42
C VAL A 94 3.43 21.11 7.54
N LEU A 95 2.96 20.69 8.71
CA LEU A 95 2.50 19.32 8.92
C LEU A 95 1.16 19.08 8.21
N PHE A 96 0.97 17.86 7.75
CA PHE A 96 -0.28 17.40 7.15
C PHE A 96 -0.96 16.42 8.09
N GLN A 97 -2.28 16.49 8.21
CA GLN A 97 -3.04 15.52 8.98
C GLN A 97 -3.18 14.23 8.17
N GLY A 98 -2.30 13.26 8.46
CA GLY A 98 -2.17 12.01 7.68
C GLY A 98 -3.33 11.01 7.83
N GLY A 99 -4.20 11.15 8.84
CA GLY A 99 -5.33 10.23 9.03
C GLY A 99 -5.91 10.28 10.44
N PRO A 100 -6.86 9.40 10.78
CA PRO A 100 -7.48 9.35 12.11
C PRO A 100 -6.65 8.58 13.16
N VAL A 101 -5.60 7.88 12.76
CA VAL A 101 -4.82 6.97 13.61
C VAL A 101 -3.38 7.44 13.75
N ALA A 102 -2.73 7.04 14.85
CA ALA A 102 -1.32 7.33 15.13
C ALA A 102 -0.96 8.83 15.02
N LEU A 103 -1.77 9.69 15.64
CA LEU A 103 -1.63 11.16 15.59
C LEU A 103 -0.34 11.68 16.23
N ASP A 104 0.32 10.87 17.05
CA ASP A 104 1.59 11.21 17.72
C ASP A 104 2.82 10.71 16.94
N SER A 105 2.65 10.30 15.69
CA SER A 105 3.70 9.80 14.81
C SER A 105 3.82 10.64 13.54
N ALA A 106 5.05 10.76 13.02
CA ALA A 106 5.34 11.49 11.79
C ALA A 106 5.90 10.56 10.71
N LEU A 107 5.56 10.88 9.46
CA LEU A 107 6.04 10.18 8.28
C LEU A 107 6.59 11.21 7.28
N GLY A 108 7.77 10.92 6.71
CA GLY A 108 8.31 11.64 5.56
C GLY A 108 8.07 10.86 4.27
N LEU A 109 7.66 11.55 3.21
CA LEU A 109 7.44 11.00 1.86
C LEU A 109 8.49 11.51 0.88
#